data_AF-A0A2M8NFJ6-F1
#
_entry.id   AF-A0A2M8NFJ6-F1
#
_cell.length_a   1.000
_cell.length_b   1.000
_cell.length_c   1.000
_cell.angle_alpha   90.00
_cell.angle_beta   90.00
_cell.angle_gamma   90.00
#
_symmetry.space_group_name_H-M   'P 1'
#
loop_
_entity.id
_entity.type
_entity.pdbx_description
1 polymer ?
#
loop_
_entity_poly.entity_id
_entity_poly.type
_entity_poly.pdbx_seq_one_letter_code
_entity_poly.pdbx_strand_id
1 'polypeptide(L)'
;GWDFMGRLDNAFWRIDRPPQPGEERRNWHMTGRAFSINRSGIIGFPPPLEVVREDIGVETLWRVYLRVAEDAQSGELGEPLRHMPWDFASRTSGDIEAYNQGGRLKREFPQGYYIDLTLLAADYGWDRYPAGSDWRANANSINYWMFTKTDGLTWFQAMRELYT
;
A
#
# COMPACT_ATOMS: atom_id res chain seq x y z
N GLY A 1 8.58 -7.40 19.66
CA GLY A 1 7.25 -7.02 19.12
C GLY A 1 7.24 -5.59 18.58
N TRP A 2 6.69 -5.34 17.40
CA TRP A 2 6.69 -4.03 16.72
C TRP A 2 5.27 -3.42 16.67
N ASP A 3 5.11 -2.20 17.20
CA ASP A 3 3.95 -1.35 16.94
C ASP A 3 4.05 -0.67 15.54
N PHE A 4 3.70 -1.42 14.50
CA PHE A 4 3.73 -0.92 13.12
C PHE A 4 2.62 0.12 12.86
N MET A 5 1.42 -0.11 13.41
CA MET A 5 0.25 0.75 13.18
C MET A 5 0.23 2.00 14.06
N GLY A 6 1.05 2.07 15.12
CA GLY A 6 1.22 3.26 15.95
C GLY A 6 1.79 4.47 15.21
N ARG A 7 2.31 4.28 13.98
CA ARG A 7 2.75 5.37 13.11
C ARG A 7 2.19 5.22 11.70
N LEU A 8 1.22 6.08 11.39
CA LEU A 8 0.68 6.26 10.05
C LEU A 8 1.36 7.42 9.34
N ASP A 9 1.47 7.34 8.01
CA ASP A 9 1.87 8.50 7.21
C ASP A 9 0.74 9.53 7.17
N ASN A 10 -0.51 9.07 7.03
CA ASN A 10 -1.68 9.92 6.99
C ASN A 10 -2.91 9.18 7.54
N ALA A 11 -3.79 9.90 8.25
CA ALA A 11 -5.14 9.44 8.59
C ALA A 11 -6.22 10.44 8.15
N PHE A 12 -5.81 11.66 7.76
CA PHE A 12 -6.71 12.72 7.34
C PHE A 12 -5.96 13.78 6.53
N TRP A 13 -6.60 14.31 5.49
CA TRP A 13 -6.11 15.46 4.73
C TRP A 13 -7.11 16.62 4.81
N ARG A 14 -6.61 17.85 4.94
CA ARG A 14 -7.44 19.05 4.81
C ARG A 14 -7.96 19.18 3.37
N ILE A 15 -9.18 19.69 3.22
CA ILE A 15 -9.83 19.88 1.92
C ILE A 15 -9.06 20.86 0.99
N ASP A 16 -8.32 21.80 1.57
CA ASP A 16 -7.53 22.81 0.85
C ASP A 16 -6.09 22.35 0.53
N ARG A 17 -5.73 21.10 0.87
CA ARG A 17 -4.41 20.55 0.54
C ARG A 17 -4.27 20.43 -0.98
N PRO A 18 -3.23 21.04 -1.59
CA PRO A 18 -2.96 20.83 -3.00
C PRO A 18 -2.52 19.36 -3.24
N PRO A 19 -3.03 18.68 -4.28
CA PRO A 19 -2.55 17.35 -4.63
C PRO A 19 -1.12 17.44 -5.18
N GLN A 20 -0.29 16.44 -4.88
CA GLN A 20 0.99 16.27 -5.57
C GLN A 20 0.76 15.73 -6.99
N PRO A 21 1.72 15.86 -7.91
CA PRO A 21 1.64 15.22 -9.23
C PRO A 21 1.34 13.72 -9.08
N GLY A 22 0.29 13.24 -9.75
CA GLY A 22 -0.20 11.86 -9.66
C GLY A 22 -1.19 11.56 -8.55
N GLU A 23 -1.24 12.38 -7.51
CA GLU A 23 -2.22 12.18 -6.46
C GLU A 23 -3.61 12.56 -7.00
N GLU A 24 -4.59 11.70 -6.72
CA GLU A 24 -5.96 12.00 -7.04
C GLU A 24 -6.45 13.22 -6.27
N ARG A 25 -7.09 14.15 -6.99
CA ARG A 25 -7.63 15.37 -6.38
C ARG A 25 -8.77 15.08 -5.38
N ARG A 26 -9.57 14.03 -5.63
CA ARG A 26 -10.65 13.57 -4.75
C ARG A 26 -10.18 12.35 -3.96
N ASN A 27 -9.24 12.59 -3.06
CA ASN A 27 -8.67 11.51 -2.26
C ASN A 27 -9.51 11.22 -1.00
N TRP A 28 -9.65 9.95 -0.61
CA TRP A 28 -10.43 9.54 0.55
C TRP A 28 -9.86 9.98 1.91
N HIS A 29 -8.59 10.39 2.00
CA HIS A 29 -8.07 11.02 3.22
C HIS A 29 -8.82 12.31 3.57
N MET A 30 -9.41 13.00 2.58
CA MET A 30 -10.20 14.21 2.81
C MET A 30 -11.53 13.94 3.50
N THR A 31 -12.04 12.70 3.42
CA THR A 31 -13.32 12.31 4.00
C THR A 31 -13.19 11.71 5.40
N GLY A 32 -11.97 11.58 5.94
CA GLY A 32 -11.72 10.86 7.21
C GLY A 32 -11.95 9.35 7.15
N ARG A 33 -12.07 8.77 5.94
CA ARG A 33 -12.36 7.34 5.72
C ARG A 33 -11.20 6.62 5.03
N ALA A 34 -9.99 7.12 5.21
CA ALA A 34 -8.77 6.48 4.71
C ALA A 34 -7.63 6.60 5.72
N PHE A 35 -6.74 5.62 5.70
CA PHE A 35 -5.42 5.74 6.32
C PHE A 35 -4.33 5.31 5.35
N SER A 36 -3.12 5.80 5.60
CA SER A 36 -1.90 5.41 4.90
C SER A 36 -0.89 4.83 5.88
N ILE A 37 -0.44 3.61 5.61
CA ILE A 37 0.74 3.04 6.29
C ILE A 37 2.02 3.72 5.80
N ASN A 38 3.13 3.50 6.51
CA ASN A 38 4.39 4.14 6.17
C ASN A 38 4.95 3.71 4.80
N ARG A 39 5.09 4.66 3.87
CA ARG A 39 5.60 4.41 2.51
C ARG A 39 7.07 4.00 2.48
N SER A 40 7.86 4.34 3.50
CA SER A 40 9.26 3.90 3.55
C SER A 40 9.40 2.44 4.00
N GLY A 41 8.31 1.76 4.38
CA GLY A 41 8.33 0.37 4.84
C GLY A 41 8.82 -0.65 3.82
N ILE A 42 8.88 -0.30 2.53
CA ILE A 42 9.44 -1.18 1.48
C ILE A 42 10.97 -1.03 1.32
N ILE A 43 11.60 -0.15 2.11
CA ILE A 43 13.04 0.12 2.08
C ILE A 43 13.70 -0.64 3.23
N GLY A 44 14.87 -1.24 2.98
CA GLY A 44 15.65 -1.96 3.97
C GLY A 44 16.08 -3.35 3.48
N PHE A 45 16.86 -4.05 4.30
CA PHE A 45 17.29 -5.43 4.02
C PHE A 45 17.37 -6.24 5.33
N PRO A 46 16.34 -7.05 5.67
CA PRO A 46 15.05 -7.16 4.97
C PRO A 46 14.16 -5.92 5.16
N PRO A 47 13.27 -5.59 4.20
CA PRO A 47 12.31 -4.50 4.39
C PRO A 47 11.18 -4.93 5.34
N PRO A 48 10.61 -4.00 6.11
CA PRO A 48 9.40 -4.21 6.89
C PRO A 48 8.19 -4.70 6.11
N LEU A 49 8.00 -4.18 4.90
CA LEU A 49 6.87 -4.45 4.05
C LEU A 49 7.32 -5.13 2.77
N GLU A 50 6.58 -6.15 2.38
CA GLU A 50 6.64 -6.75 1.06
C GLU A 50 5.30 -6.53 0.36
N VAL A 51 5.34 -6.17 -0.92
CA VAL A 51 4.15 -5.79 -1.67
C VAL A 51 4.03 -6.67 -2.90
N VAL A 52 2.91 -7.37 -3.05
CA VAL A 52 2.60 -8.22 -4.20
C VAL A 52 1.58 -7.52 -5.08
N ARG A 53 1.84 -7.53 -6.39
CA ARG A 53 0.93 -6.98 -7.40
C ARG A 53 -0.18 -7.98 -7.68
N GLU A 54 -1.42 -7.53 -7.66
CA GLU A 54 -2.59 -8.28 -8.08
C GLU A 54 -3.36 -7.46 -9.13
N ASP A 55 -3.40 -7.93 -10.38
CA ASP A 55 -4.22 -7.31 -11.40
C ASP A 55 -5.60 -7.99 -11.43
N ILE A 56 -6.65 -7.25 -11.09
CA ILE A 56 -8.04 -7.74 -11.00
C ILE A 56 -8.92 -6.90 -11.93
N GLY A 57 -9.43 -7.53 -12.99
CA GLY A 57 -10.17 -6.81 -14.03
C GLY A 57 -9.28 -5.77 -14.72
N VAL A 58 -9.64 -4.49 -14.60
CA VAL A 58 -8.88 -3.35 -15.15
C VAL A 58 -8.01 -2.65 -14.09
N GLU A 59 -8.09 -3.09 -12.84
CA GLU A 59 -7.43 -2.44 -11.71
C GLU A 59 -6.14 -3.19 -11.35
N THR A 60 -5.11 -2.43 -10.98
CA THR A 60 -3.94 -2.96 -10.28
C THR A 60 -4.12 -2.69 -8.80
N LEU A 61 -4.20 -3.75 -8.00
CA LEU A 61 -4.26 -3.73 -6.55
C LEU A 61 -2.95 -4.26 -5.96
N TRP A 62 -2.70 -3.93 -4.70
CA TRP A 62 -1.47 -4.32 -4.01
C TRP A 62 -1.80 -5.09 -2.75
N ARG A 63 -1.34 -6.33 -2.66
CA ARG A 63 -1.40 -7.09 -1.42
C ARG A 63 -0.16 -6.77 -0.59
N VAL A 64 -0.35 -6.32 0.64
CA VAL A 64 0.72 -5.85 1.51
C VAL A 64 0.94 -6.85 2.63
N TYR A 65 2.19 -7.23 2.80
CA TYR A 65 2.65 -8.15 3.82
C TYR A 65 3.57 -7.42 4.79
N LEU A 66 3.30 -7.54 6.09
CA LEU A 66 4.13 -7.02 7.15
C LEU A 66 5.02 -8.13 7.68
N ARG A 67 6.34 -7.91 7.65
CA ARG A 67 7.30 -8.85 8.22
C ARG A 67 7.09 -8.95 9.73
N VAL A 68 7.03 -10.18 10.24
CA VAL A 68 7.01 -10.43 11.70
C VAL A 68 8.31 -9.88 12.31
N ALA A 69 8.26 -9.36 13.53
CA ALA A 69 9.45 -8.81 14.19
C ALA A 69 10.59 -9.86 14.24
N GLU A 70 11.84 -9.41 14.11
CA GLU A 70 13.01 -10.32 14.00
C GLU A 70 13.15 -11.26 15.21
N ASP A 71 12.71 -10.82 16.39
CA ASP A 71 12.69 -11.61 17.63
C ASP A 71 11.61 -12.72 17.65
N ALA A 72 10.73 -12.77 16.64
CA ALA A 72 9.60 -13.70 16.56
C ALA A 72 9.47 -14.40 15.19
N GLN A 73 10.59 -14.61 14.49
CA GLN A 73 10.67 -15.29 13.19
C GLN A 73 10.64 -16.84 13.29
N SER A 74 9.94 -17.38 14.31
CA SER A 74 9.78 -18.83 14.51
C SER A 74 8.69 -19.47 13.63
N GLY A 75 7.82 -18.64 13.03
CA GLY A 75 6.66 -19.07 12.25
C GLY A 75 5.35 -19.16 13.03
N GLU A 76 5.34 -18.80 14.32
CA GLU A 76 4.13 -18.82 15.14
C GLU A 76 3.14 -17.68 14.81
N LEU A 77 3.62 -16.57 14.22
CA LEU A 77 2.84 -15.34 14.02
C LEU A 77 2.68 -14.93 12.56
N GLY A 78 3.11 -15.75 11.61
CA GLY A 78 3.03 -15.43 10.18
C GLY A 78 3.40 -16.61 9.30
N GLU A 79 3.33 -16.38 7.99
CA GLU A 79 3.61 -17.40 6.98
C GLU A 79 4.70 -16.93 6.00
N PRO A 80 5.46 -17.85 5.40
CA PRO A 80 6.32 -17.50 4.27
C PRO A 80 5.50 -16.95 3.11
N LEU A 81 6.08 -16.02 2.35
CA LEU A 81 5.42 -15.47 1.17
C LEU A 81 5.20 -16.56 0.12
N ARG A 82 3.99 -16.59 -0.44
CA ARG A 82 3.59 -17.54 -1.49
C ARG A 82 3.64 -16.92 -2.90
N HIS A 83 3.76 -15.61 -2.99
CA HIS A 83 3.84 -14.85 -4.23
C HIS A 83 5.05 -13.94 -4.21
N MET A 84 5.70 -13.79 -5.37
CA MET A 84 6.90 -12.98 -5.48
C MET A 84 6.54 -11.50 -5.36
N PRO A 85 7.18 -10.74 -4.45
CA PRO A 85 6.91 -9.31 -4.33
C PRO A 85 7.40 -8.51 -5.53
N TRP A 86 6.81 -7.32 -5.68
CA TRP A 86 7.17 -6.33 -6.67
C TRP A 86 8.30 -5.43 -6.14
N ASP A 87 9.41 -5.42 -6.85
CA ASP A 87 10.55 -4.54 -6.62
C ASP A 87 10.30 -3.17 -7.29
N PHE A 88 9.82 -2.23 -6.49
CA PHE A 88 9.63 -0.84 -6.91
C PHE A 88 10.96 -0.10 -7.16
N ALA A 89 12.05 -0.46 -6.50
CA ALA A 89 13.34 0.25 -6.63
C ALA A 89 13.99 -0.02 -8.01
N SER A 90 13.73 -1.20 -8.58
CA SER A 90 14.25 -1.59 -9.91
C SER A 90 13.93 -0.60 -11.04
N ARG A 91 12.85 0.20 -10.93
CA ARG A 91 12.51 1.22 -11.93
C ARG A 91 13.59 2.30 -12.11
N THR A 92 14.47 2.45 -11.13
CA THR A 92 15.59 3.42 -11.14
C THR A 92 16.96 2.76 -11.38
N SER A 93 16.99 1.47 -11.72
CA SER A 93 18.24 0.70 -11.87
C SER A 93 18.92 0.82 -13.24
N GLY A 94 18.33 1.57 -14.19
CA GLY A 94 18.80 1.65 -15.58
C GLY A 94 18.28 0.54 -16.50
N ASP A 95 17.51 -0.40 -15.96
CA ASP A 95 16.80 -1.43 -16.73
C ASP A 95 15.55 -0.84 -17.40
N ILE A 96 15.51 -0.85 -18.73
CA ILE A 96 14.45 -0.23 -19.53
C ILE A 96 13.11 -0.94 -19.32
N GLU A 97 13.09 -2.26 -19.17
CA GLU A 97 11.86 -3.01 -18.97
C GLU A 97 11.28 -2.71 -17.59
N ALA A 98 12.13 -2.74 -16.55
CA ALA A 98 11.72 -2.40 -15.19
C ALA A 98 11.24 -0.95 -15.08
N TYR A 99 11.89 -0.02 -15.79
CA TYR A 99 11.44 1.38 -15.87
C TYR A 99 10.03 1.47 -16.47
N ASN A 100 9.81 0.87 -17.64
CA ASN A 100 8.52 0.92 -18.34
C ASN A 100 7.39 0.24 -17.56
N GLN A 101 7.70 -0.80 -16.78
CA GLN A 101 6.73 -1.52 -15.97
C GLN A 101 6.52 -0.92 -14.57
N GLY A 102 7.24 0.14 -14.19
CA GLY A 102 7.16 0.73 -12.84
C GLY A 102 7.80 -0.12 -11.73
N GLY A 103 8.61 -1.08 -12.13
CA GLY A 103 9.31 -2.05 -11.31
C GLY A 103 9.38 -3.41 -12.01
N ARG A 104 9.72 -4.46 -11.26
CA ARG A 104 9.65 -5.86 -11.72
C ARG A 104 9.43 -6.79 -10.54
N LEU A 105 9.21 -8.07 -10.78
CA LEU A 105 9.24 -9.06 -9.69
C LEU A 105 10.65 -9.14 -9.08
N LYS A 106 10.72 -9.32 -7.76
CA LYS A 106 11.97 -9.66 -7.08
C LYS A 106 12.57 -10.93 -7.69
N ARG A 107 13.91 -11.02 -7.64
CA ARG A 107 14.66 -12.17 -8.18
C ARG A 107 14.65 -13.39 -7.27
N GLU A 108 14.46 -13.16 -5.98
CA GLU A 108 14.48 -14.18 -4.93
C GLU A 108 13.31 -13.95 -3.98
N PHE A 109 12.75 -15.05 -3.48
CA PHE A 109 11.72 -14.98 -2.44
C PHE A 109 12.32 -14.41 -1.16
N PRO A 110 11.75 -13.34 -0.58
CA PRO A 110 12.14 -12.87 0.73
C PRO A 110 11.96 -13.98 1.76
N GLN A 111 13.02 -14.27 2.50
CA GLN A 111 13.00 -15.26 3.57
C GLN A 111 12.24 -14.72 4.79
N GLY A 112 11.76 -15.62 5.64
CA GLY A 112 11.07 -15.29 6.89
C GLY A 112 9.54 -15.33 6.80
N TYR A 113 8.90 -14.89 7.88
CA TYR A 113 7.47 -14.98 8.10
C TYR A 113 6.83 -13.59 8.08
N TYR A 114 5.65 -13.53 7.48
CA TYR A 114 4.92 -12.32 7.21
C TYR A 114 3.45 -12.48 7.60
N ILE A 115 2.85 -11.38 8.05
CA ILE A 115 1.42 -11.23 8.27
C ILE A 115 0.84 -10.59 7.01
N ASP A 116 -0.26 -11.14 6.53
CA ASP A 116 -1.04 -10.52 5.46
C ASP A 116 -1.82 -9.33 6.01
N LEU A 117 -1.24 -8.13 5.89
CA LEU A 117 -1.83 -6.90 6.39
C LEU A 117 -3.09 -6.54 5.60
N THR A 118 -3.13 -6.88 4.31
CA THR A 118 -4.31 -6.68 3.47
C THR A 118 -5.49 -7.49 3.96
N LEU A 119 -5.29 -8.78 4.24
CA LEU A 119 -6.34 -9.65 4.77
C LEU A 119 -6.79 -9.18 6.16
N LEU A 120 -5.84 -8.87 7.04
CA LEU A 120 -6.14 -8.35 8.36
C LEU A 120 -6.95 -7.05 8.28
N ALA A 121 -6.59 -6.11 7.41
CA ALA A 121 -7.34 -4.87 7.21
C ALA A 121 -8.79 -5.15 6.74
N ALA A 122 -8.96 -6.09 5.81
CA ALA A 122 -10.27 -6.49 5.30
C ALA A 122 -11.16 -7.08 6.40
N ASP A 123 -10.60 -7.86 7.34
CA ASP A 123 -11.35 -8.40 8.49
C ASP A 123 -11.95 -7.30 9.39
N TYR A 124 -11.38 -6.08 9.38
CA TYR A 124 -11.90 -4.90 10.08
C TYR A 124 -12.70 -3.94 9.17
N GLY A 125 -12.99 -4.36 7.94
CA GLY A 125 -13.77 -3.62 6.95
C GLY A 125 -12.98 -2.49 6.25
N TRP A 126 -11.66 -2.63 6.17
CA TRP A 126 -10.82 -1.73 5.38
C TRP A 126 -10.42 -2.39 4.06
N ASP A 127 -10.71 -1.70 2.97
CA ASP A 127 -10.36 -2.13 1.62
C ASP A 127 -9.08 -1.48 1.15
N ARG A 128 -8.36 -2.18 0.26
CA ARG A 128 -7.23 -1.60 -0.46
C ARG A 128 -7.70 -0.54 -1.44
N TYR A 129 -6.86 0.46 -1.68
CA TYR A 129 -7.09 1.42 -2.76
C TYR A 129 -6.35 1.00 -4.05
N PRO A 130 -7.00 1.08 -5.23
CA PRO A 130 -6.36 0.73 -6.49
C PRO A 130 -5.21 1.70 -6.82
N ALA A 131 -4.24 1.19 -7.59
CA ALA A 131 -3.25 2.03 -8.24
C ALA A 131 -3.92 2.94 -9.28
N GLY A 132 -3.46 4.18 -9.40
CA GLY A 132 -3.86 5.07 -10.48
C GLY A 132 -3.37 4.57 -11.84
N SER A 133 -4.04 5.00 -12.92
CA SER A 133 -3.74 4.52 -14.28
C SER A 133 -2.29 4.76 -14.75
N ASP A 134 -1.60 5.74 -14.15
CA ASP A 134 -0.23 6.15 -14.46
C ASP A 134 0.82 5.64 -13.45
N TRP A 135 0.47 4.71 -12.55
CA TRP A 135 1.34 4.23 -11.46
C TRP A 135 2.73 3.76 -11.89
N ARG A 136 2.86 3.26 -13.12
CA ARG A 136 4.14 2.80 -13.66
C ARG A 136 5.15 3.95 -13.77
N ALA A 137 4.68 5.12 -14.19
CA ALA A 137 5.50 6.32 -14.33
C ALA A 137 5.44 7.22 -13.09
N ASN A 138 4.47 7.00 -12.20
CA ASN A 138 4.13 7.94 -11.15
C ASN A 138 4.04 7.31 -9.76
N ALA A 139 5.10 7.51 -8.97
CA ALA A 139 5.23 6.91 -7.65
C ALA A 139 4.10 7.28 -6.68
N ASN A 140 3.46 8.45 -6.84
CA ASN A 140 2.38 8.91 -5.97
C ASN A 140 1.03 8.26 -6.25
N SER A 141 0.89 7.59 -7.40
CA SER A 141 -0.33 6.89 -7.78
C SER A 141 -0.22 5.37 -7.59
N ILE A 142 0.87 4.87 -6.99
CA ILE A 142 1.01 3.44 -6.68
C ILE A 142 -0.03 3.03 -5.63
N ASN A 143 -0.24 3.82 -4.58
CA ASN A 143 -1.32 3.61 -3.60
C ASN A 143 -1.26 2.32 -2.76
N TYR A 144 -0.20 1.51 -2.79
CA TYR A 144 -0.12 0.30 -1.94
C TYR A 144 -0.25 0.60 -0.45
N TRP A 145 0.05 1.83 -0.03
CA TRP A 145 -0.01 2.25 1.37
C TRP A 145 -1.42 2.61 1.83
N MET A 146 -2.36 2.82 0.91
CA MET A 146 -3.65 3.44 1.21
C MET A 146 -4.76 2.40 1.37
N PHE A 147 -5.48 2.52 2.49
CA PHE A 147 -6.65 1.71 2.80
C PHE A 147 -7.84 2.63 3.05
N THR A 148 -9.02 2.20 2.64
CA THR A 148 -10.26 2.99 2.70
C THR A 148 -11.40 2.20 3.32
N LYS A 149 -12.30 2.90 4.02
CA LYS A 149 -13.54 2.33 4.55
C LYS A 149 -14.73 3.15 4.07
N THR A 150 -15.20 2.82 2.87
CA THR A 150 -16.21 3.62 2.17
C THR A 150 -17.60 3.53 2.80
N ASP A 151 -17.90 2.41 3.47
CA ASP A 151 -19.22 2.07 4.01
C ASP A 151 -20.36 2.27 2.98
N GLY A 152 -20.07 2.01 1.70
CA GLY A 152 -21.03 2.16 0.60
C GLY A 152 -21.31 3.61 0.16
N LEU A 153 -20.61 4.59 0.73
CA LEU A 153 -20.76 5.99 0.33
C LEU A 153 -19.94 6.30 -0.93
N THR A 154 -20.45 7.23 -1.73
CA THR A 154 -19.62 7.95 -2.69
C THR A 154 -18.73 8.97 -1.97
N TRP A 155 -17.62 9.37 -2.60
CA TRP A 155 -16.73 10.39 -2.04
C TRP A 155 -17.47 11.68 -1.66
N PHE A 156 -18.42 12.14 -2.49
CA PHE A 156 -19.20 13.35 -2.20
C PHE A 156 -20.14 13.18 -0.99
N GLN A 157 -20.77 12.01 -0.84
CA GLN A 157 -21.60 11.73 0.34
C GLN A 157 -20.75 11.74 1.61
N ALA A 158 -19.59 11.09 1.57
CA ALA A 158 -18.66 11.05 2.70
C ALA A 158 -18.12 12.46 3.07
N MET A 159 -17.79 13.31 2.09
CA MET A 159 -17.38 14.69 2.37
C MET A 159 -18.45 15.51 3.08
N ARG A 160 -19.73 15.31 2.73
CA ARG A 160 -20.84 16.03 3.35
C ARG A 160 -21.08 15.68 4.82
N GLU A 161 -20.51 14.59 5.31
CA GLU A 161 -20.54 14.25 6.74
C GLU A 161 -19.61 15.15 7.57
N LEU A 162 -18.57 15.71 6.95
CA LEU A 162 -17.55 16.55 7.62
C LEU A 162 -17.69 18.04 7.30
N TYR A 163 -18.09 18.36 6.06
CA TYR A 163 -18.15 19.72 5.54
C TYR A 163 -19.59 20.05 5.14
N THR A 164 -20.29 20.80 5.99
CA THR A 164 -21.64 21.35 5.74
C THR A 164 -21.61 22.85 5.63
#